data_AF-A0A956K4W1-F1
#
_entry.id   AF-A0A956K4W1-F1
#
_cell.length_a   1.000
_cell.length_b   1.000
_cell.length_c   1.000
_cell.angle_alpha   90.00
_cell.angle_beta   90.00
_cell.angle_gamma   90.00
#
_symmetry.space_group_name_H-M   'P 1'
#
loop_
_entity.id
_entity.type
_entity.pdbx_description
1 polymer ?
#
loop_
_entity_poly.entity_id
_entity_poly.type
_entity_poly.pdbx_seq_one_letter_code
_entity_poly.pdbx_strand_id
1 'polypeptide(L)'
;MRRAGLTKAAWPALLLALAGCPRTPHNGAEVDPPDASGETGEVQPPEKDEGLQACGVAMRFADLEWVPDDARLVTAIELGDSEAGETSLAAALALLAGAAADHDLALPVLAAMDYQNLGLQLGNLRMILRQLEHAPAQLVEVQGPGGELVWSWAIDCGPEILSARLLARWQLSLRVDLEHPGVRLALGDPERFPFDVIVFADRQVALTMVGRGRSTLAWLSGDGAGSSNPAQGEALDPPGVALEALADAPVRSVLRGEWLLAGVAQSAAGDPERAHARTLRATATTLEVDGKPWASP
;
A
#
# COMPACT_ATOMS: atom_id res chain seq x y z
N MET A 1 3.63 32.53 -40.30
CA MET A 1 4.81 32.83 -39.46
C MET A 1 4.36 33.44 -38.13
N ARG A 2 4.30 32.66 -37.05
CA ARG A 2 4.37 33.12 -35.65
C ARG A 2 4.81 31.91 -34.81
N ARG A 3 5.89 32.10 -34.05
CA ARG A 3 6.68 31.06 -33.38
C ARG A 3 6.02 30.58 -32.09
N ALA A 4 6.21 29.29 -31.84
CA ALA A 4 5.91 28.57 -30.60
C ALA A 4 6.71 29.10 -29.40
N GLY A 5 6.07 29.14 -28.23
CA GLY A 5 6.73 29.25 -26.93
C GLY A 5 6.77 27.87 -26.27
N LEU A 6 7.96 27.26 -26.22
CA LEU A 6 8.23 26.08 -25.39
C LEU A 6 8.58 26.55 -23.98
N THR A 7 7.72 26.29 -23.02
CA THR A 7 8.05 26.35 -21.59
C THR A 7 8.62 25.00 -21.16
N LYS A 8 9.95 24.95 -20.97
CA LYS A 8 10.65 23.84 -20.34
C LYS A 8 10.37 23.88 -18.83
N ALA A 9 9.58 22.93 -18.32
CA ALA A 9 9.52 22.66 -16.90
C ALA A 9 10.74 21.80 -16.52
N ALA A 10 11.68 22.39 -15.79
CA ALA A 10 12.80 21.69 -15.19
C ALA A 10 12.34 21.03 -13.89
N TRP A 11 12.45 19.71 -13.80
CA TRP A 11 12.33 18.97 -12.54
C TRP A 11 13.64 19.11 -11.75
N PRO A 12 13.64 19.60 -10.50
CA PRO A 12 14.84 19.58 -9.69
C PRO A 12 15.04 18.19 -9.12
N ALA A 13 16.20 17.60 -9.46
CA ALA A 13 16.77 16.47 -8.76
C ALA A 13 17.13 16.89 -7.33
N LEU A 14 16.49 16.26 -6.34
CA LEU A 14 16.85 16.43 -4.94
C LEU A 14 18.12 15.61 -4.67
N LEU A 15 19.27 16.29 -4.65
CA LEU A 15 20.56 15.75 -4.21
C LEU A 15 20.67 15.85 -2.69
N LEU A 16 21.06 14.73 -2.06
CA LEU A 16 21.45 14.62 -0.67
C LEU A 16 22.51 15.67 -0.28
N ALA A 17 22.20 16.47 0.74
CA ALA A 17 23.18 17.25 1.48
C ALA A 17 23.22 16.76 2.93
N LEU A 18 24.09 15.78 3.20
CA LEU A 18 24.57 15.45 4.54
C LEU A 18 25.54 16.55 4.99
N ALA A 19 25.04 17.54 5.72
CA ALA A 19 25.87 18.50 6.44
C ALA A 19 25.73 18.25 7.94
N GLY A 20 26.80 17.72 8.53
CA GLY A 20 26.89 17.43 9.96
C GLY A 20 26.91 18.71 10.80
N CYS A 21 26.16 18.70 11.90
CA CYS A 21 26.26 19.74 12.92
C CYS A 21 27.38 19.42 13.92
N PRO A 22 28.21 20.41 14.30
CA PRO A 22 29.27 20.26 15.29
C PRO A 22 28.70 20.10 16.70
N ARG A 23 29.28 19.13 17.43
CA ARG A 23 29.01 18.78 18.83
C ARG A 23 29.57 19.87 19.75
N THR A 24 28.71 20.59 20.47
CA THR A 24 29.12 21.49 21.56
C THR A 24 29.56 20.68 22.79
N PRO A 25 30.72 20.99 23.40
CA PRO A 25 31.13 20.36 24.65
C PRO A 25 30.25 20.85 25.80
N HIS A 26 29.64 19.91 26.53
CA HIS A 26 28.88 20.17 27.74
C HIS A 26 29.88 20.30 28.91
N ASN A 27 30.01 21.51 29.46
CA ASN A 27 30.73 21.73 30.71
C ASN A 27 29.94 21.08 31.85
N GLY A 28 30.51 20.03 32.44
CA GLY A 28 30.01 19.45 33.68
C GLY A 28 30.22 20.43 34.83
N ALA A 29 29.12 20.95 35.37
CA ALA A 29 29.10 21.46 36.73
C ALA A 29 28.98 20.24 37.65
N GLU A 30 29.99 20.07 38.49
CA GLU A 30 30.03 19.11 39.59
C GLU A 30 28.97 19.52 40.61
N VAL A 31 27.90 18.72 40.68
CA VAL A 31 26.84 18.84 41.69
C VAL A 31 27.08 17.73 42.69
N ASP A 32 27.40 18.10 43.93
CA ASP A 32 27.51 17.19 45.06
C ASP A 32 26.22 16.36 45.23
N PRO A 33 26.33 15.05 45.45
CA PRO A 33 25.16 14.22 45.71
C PRO A 33 24.64 14.48 47.13
N PRO A 34 23.33 14.68 47.32
CA PRO A 34 22.74 14.64 48.65
C PRO A 34 22.70 13.19 49.17
N ASP A 35 23.12 13.03 50.42
CA ASP A 35 22.95 11.80 51.22
C ASP A 35 21.49 11.35 51.22
N ALA A 36 21.23 10.20 50.59
CA ALA A 36 19.95 9.51 50.64
C ALA A 36 20.18 8.10 51.22
N SER A 37 20.18 8.04 52.55
CA SER A 37 19.88 6.81 53.28
C SER A 37 18.39 6.52 53.13
N GLY A 38 18.00 5.93 52.00
CA GLY A 38 16.64 5.51 51.71
C GLY A 38 16.61 4.00 51.51
N GLU A 39 15.71 3.34 52.22
CA GLU A 39 15.46 1.90 52.23
C GLU A 39 15.57 1.28 50.83
N THR A 40 16.34 0.20 50.73
CA THR A 40 16.30 -0.77 49.63
C THR A 40 14.94 -1.47 49.63
N GLY A 41 13.91 -0.75 49.17
CA GLY A 41 12.71 -1.37 48.61
C GLY A 41 13.14 -2.05 47.32
N GLU A 42 13.12 -3.37 47.33
CA GLU A 42 13.31 -4.22 46.16
C GLU A 42 12.35 -3.74 45.06
N VAL A 43 12.89 -3.01 44.08
CA VAL A 43 12.13 -2.59 42.89
C VAL A 43 11.86 -3.86 42.10
N GLN A 44 10.69 -4.43 42.35
CA GLN A 44 10.17 -5.55 41.59
C GLN A 44 10.17 -5.12 40.12
N PRO A 45 10.85 -5.86 39.22
CA PRO A 45 10.83 -5.56 37.80
C PRO A 45 9.37 -5.50 37.36
N PRO A 46 8.97 -4.54 36.51
CA PRO A 46 7.60 -4.49 36.01
C PRO A 46 7.27 -5.88 35.45
N GLU A 47 6.24 -6.50 36.02
CA GLU A 47 5.70 -7.76 35.52
C GLU A 47 5.51 -7.62 34.02
N LYS A 48 6.01 -8.59 33.26
CA LYS A 48 5.79 -8.63 31.81
C LYS A 48 4.30 -8.45 31.57
N ASP A 49 3.94 -7.46 30.76
CA ASP A 49 2.58 -7.24 30.26
C ASP A 49 2.08 -8.51 29.56
N GLU A 50 1.51 -9.46 30.32
CA GLU A 50 0.92 -10.70 29.81
C GLU A 50 -0.47 -10.49 29.19
N GLY A 51 -0.90 -9.24 28.98
CA GLY A 51 -2.25 -8.89 28.54
C GLY A 51 -2.40 -8.31 27.13
N LEU A 52 -1.31 -7.94 26.45
CA LEU A 52 -1.41 -7.46 25.06
C LEU A 52 -1.59 -8.67 24.13
N GLN A 53 -2.85 -9.01 23.88
CA GLN A 53 -3.24 -9.99 22.87
C GLN A 53 -2.49 -9.68 21.57
N ALA A 54 -1.62 -10.60 21.13
CA ALA A 54 -0.81 -10.39 19.95
C ALA A 54 -1.73 -10.15 18.75
N CYS A 55 -1.59 -9.01 18.06
CA CYS A 55 -2.01 -8.97 16.66
C CYS A 55 -1.06 -9.89 15.91
N GLY A 56 -1.56 -10.81 15.08
CA GLY A 56 -0.63 -11.70 14.38
C GLY A 56 -1.23 -12.95 13.75
N VAL A 57 -2.54 -13.15 13.77
CA VAL A 57 -3.16 -14.14 12.89
C VAL A 57 -3.08 -13.61 11.47
N ALA A 58 -2.54 -14.43 10.57
CA ALA A 58 -2.45 -14.11 9.16
C ALA A 58 -3.88 -14.02 8.56
N MET A 59 -4.39 -12.80 8.48
CA MET A 59 -5.73 -12.52 7.96
C MET A 59 -5.72 -12.19 6.48
N ARG A 60 -6.78 -12.63 5.81
CA ARG A 60 -7.19 -12.18 4.47
C ARG A 60 -8.39 -11.27 4.60
N PHE A 61 -8.64 -10.44 3.59
CA PHE A 61 -9.94 -9.79 3.46
C PHE A 61 -11.02 -10.84 3.22
N ALA A 62 -12.18 -10.67 3.87
CA ALA A 62 -13.35 -11.51 3.61
C ALA A 62 -13.98 -11.16 2.26
N ASP A 63 -13.99 -9.85 1.96
CA ASP A 63 -14.44 -9.26 0.72
C ASP A 63 -13.65 -7.96 0.42
N LEU A 64 -13.77 -7.47 -0.80
CA LEU A 64 -13.12 -6.28 -1.36
C LEU A 64 -14.16 -5.23 -1.78
N GLU A 65 -15.37 -5.25 -1.20
CA GLU A 65 -16.42 -4.27 -1.48
C GLU A 65 -16.03 -2.84 -1.04
N TRP A 66 -15.05 -2.73 -0.13
CA TRP A 66 -14.49 -1.45 0.33
C TRP A 66 -13.65 -0.73 -0.74
N VAL A 67 -13.25 -1.41 -1.82
CA VAL A 67 -12.42 -0.83 -2.87
C VAL A 67 -13.24 0.18 -3.69
N PRO A 68 -12.81 1.45 -3.83
CA PRO A 68 -13.54 2.44 -4.61
C PRO A 68 -13.77 2.03 -6.06
N ASP A 69 -14.97 2.31 -6.60
CA ASP A 69 -15.36 1.97 -7.98
C ASP A 69 -14.46 2.61 -9.05
N ASP A 70 -13.89 3.77 -8.74
CA ASP A 70 -13.02 4.56 -9.63
C ASP A 70 -11.53 4.19 -9.51
N ALA A 71 -11.19 3.16 -8.72
CA ALA A 71 -9.83 2.66 -8.63
C ALA A 71 -9.32 2.21 -10.01
N ARG A 72 -8.12 2.69 -10.37
CA ARG A 72 -7.45 2.42 -11.65
C ARG A 72 -6.59 1.17 -11.63
N LEU A 73 -6.10 0.81 -10.45
CA LEU A 73 -5.37 -0.42 -10.23
C LEU A 73 -5.78 -0.96 -8.87
N VAL A 74 -6.06 -2.25 -8.82
CA VAL A 74 -6.25 -3.00 -7.59
C VAL A 74 -5.44 -4.27 -7.71
N THR A 75 -4.53 -4.52 -6.78
CA THR A 75 -3.67 -5.72 -6.77
C THR A 75 -3.78 -6.42 -5.43
N ALA A 76 -4.30 -7.65 -5.41
CA ALA A 76 -4.29 -8.52 -4.25
C ALA A 76 -3.05 -9.43 -4.28
N ILE A 77 -2.36 -9.52 -3.16
CA ILE A 77 -1.06 -10.19 -3.02
C ILE A 77 -1.12 -11.12 -1.82
N GLU A 78 -0.98 -12.42 -2.08
CA GLU A 78 -0.98 -13.45 -1.05
C GLU A 78 0.43 -13.58 -0.45
N LEU A 79 0.56 -13.17 0.80
CA LEU A 79 1.77 -13.36 1.60
C LEU A 79 1.72 -14.74 2.23
N GLY A 80 2.13 -15.77 1.49
CA GLY A 80 2.09 -17.14 2.01
C GLY A 80 2.89 -17.33 3.30
N ASP A 81 2.34 -18.04 4.28
CA ASP A 81 2.99 -18.33 5.58
C ASP A 81 4.04 -19.45 5.51
N SER A 82 4.27 -20.02 4.33
CA SER A 82 5.20 -21.14 4.12
C SER A 82 6.29 -20.75 3.14
N GLU A 83 7.46 -21.38 3.26
CA GLU A 83 8.58 -21.22 2.33
C GLU A 83 8.16 -21.46 0.87
N ALA A 84 7.26 -22.43 0.64
CA ALA A 84 6.68 -22.70 -0.67
C ALA A 84 5.80 -21.54 -1.17
N GLY A 85 5.02 -20.92 -0.28
CA GLY A 85 4.22 -19.73 -0.58
C GLY A 85 5.10 -18.52 -0.92
N GLU A 86 6.16 -18.28 -0.15
CA GLU A 86 7.12 -17.20 -0.42
C GLU A 86 7.85 -17.40 -1.76
N THR A 87 8.28 -18.63 -2.05
CA THR A 87 8.92 -18.98 -3.33
C THR A 87 7.95 -18.78 -4.50
N SER A 88 6.70 -19.20 -4.34
CA SER A 88 5.65 -19.02 -5.35
C SER A 88 5.37 -17.54 -5.63
N LEU A 89 5.28 -16.71 -4.58
CA LEU A 89 5.11 -15.27 -4.73
C LEU A 89 6.32 -14.60 -5.38
N ALA A 90 7.55 -14.98 -4.99
CA ALA A 90 8.76 -14.43 -5.62
C ALA A 90 8.80 -14.73 -7.12
N ALA A 91 8.43 -15.95 -7.53
CA ALA A 91 8.34 -16.32 -8.93
C ALA A 91 7.23 -15.55 -9.68
N ALA A 92 6.05 -15.39 -9.07
CA ALA A 92 4.96 -14.60 -9.64
C ALA A 92 5.34 -13.13 -9.85
N LEU A 93 6.03 -12.51 -8.88
CA LEU A 93 6.53 -11.14 -8.99
C LEU A 93 7.57 -10.99 -10.11
N ALA A 94 8.47 -11.98 -10.26
CA ALA A 94 9.45 -11.97 -11.34
C ALA A 94 8.80 -12.10 -12.72
N LEU A 95 7.80 -12.97 -12.87
CA LEU A 95 7.00 -13.10 -14.09
C LEU A 95 6.28 -11.79 -14.43
N LEU A 96 5.64 -11.17 -13.44
CA LEU A 96 4.91 -9.93 -13.62
C LEU A 96 5.84 -8.77 -14.00
N ALA A 97 7.00 -8.66 -13.36
CA ALA A 97 8.00 -7.65 -13.70
C ALA A 97 8.56 -7.84 -15.12
N GLY A 98 8.82 -9.08 -15.53
CA GLY A 98 9.24 -9.40 -16.90
C GLY A 98 8.18 -9.04 -17.94
N ALA A 99 6.93 -9.39 -17.67
CA ALA A 99 5.80 -9.07 -18.54
C ALA A 99 5.51 -7.57 -18.61
N ALA A 100 5.71 -6.84 -17.51
CA ALA A 100 5.58 -5.38 -17.46
C ALA A 100 6.65 -4.64 -18.27
N ALA A 101 7.76 -5.30 -18.64
CA ALA A 101 8.74 -4.75 -19.57
C ALA A 101 8.40 -5.05 -21.05
N ASP A 102 7.44 -5.93 -21.31
CA ASP A 102 7.00 -6.28 -22.66
C ASP A 102 5.96 -5.28 -23.18
N HIS A 103 6.25 -4.68 -24.32
CA HIS A 103 5.35 -3.74 -24.99
C HIS A 103 4.11 -4.44 -25.56
N ASP A 104 4.20 -5.73 -25.91
CA ASP A 104 3.11 -6.49 -26.53
C ASP A 104 1.97 -6.77 -25.52
N LEU A 105 2.25 -6.73 -24.21
CA LEU A 105 1.22 -6.87 -23.18
C LEU A 105 0.30 -5.64 -23.11
N ALA A 106 0.79 -4.49 -23.58
CA ALA A 106 0.08 -3.22 -23.61
C ALA A 106 -0.54 -2.86 -22.24
N LEU A 107 0.27 -2.84 -21.17
CA LEU A 107 -0.14 -2.35 -19.84
C LEU A 107 -0.20 -0.81 -19.80
N PRO A 108 -0.99 -0.18 -18.90
CA PRO A 108 -0.90 1.25 -18.69
C PRO A 108 0.47 1.54 -18.07
N VAL A 109 1.06 2.68 -18.43
CA VAL A 109 2.41 3.06 -17.97
C VAL A 109 2.53 2.97 -16.44
N LEU A 110 1.50 3.41 -15.71
CA LEU A 110 1.49 3.35 -14.25
C LEU A 110 1.59 1.91 -13.73
N ALA A 111 0.81 0.97 -14.27
CA ALA A 111 0.89 -0.42 -13.81
C ALA A 111 2.17 -1.11 -14.25
N ALA A 112 2.67 -0.82 -15.47
CA ALA A 112 3.94 -1.36 -15.92
C ALA A 112 5.09 -0.92 -14.99
N MET A 113 5.13 0.36 -14.64
CA MET A 113 6.10 0.88 -13.67
C MET A 113 5.89 0.28 -12.29
N ASP A 114 4.64 0.17 -11.83
CA ASP A 114 4.33 -0.38 -10.52
C ASP A 114 4.80 -1.84 -10.39
N TYR A 115 4.44 -2.70 -11.35
CA TYR A 115 4.81 -4.11 -11.36
C TYR A 115 6.32 -4.36 -11.45
N GLN A 116 7.07 -3.49 -12.14
CA GLN A 116 8.54 -3.56 -12.12
C GLN A 116 9.12 -3.25 -10.73
N ASN A 117 8.41 -2.46 -9.92
CA ASN A 117 8.86 -2.04 -8.59
C ASN A 117 8.16 -2.81 -7.45
N LEU A 118 7.13 -3.61 -7.75
CA LEU A 118 6.26 -4.24 -6.76
C LEU A 118 7.05 -5.11 -5.75
N GLY A 119 8.03 -5.88 -6.22
CA GLY A 119 8.88 -6.67 -5.34
C GLY A 119 9.69 -5.83 -4.33
N LEU A 120 10.18 -4.66 -4.75
CA LEU A 120 10.89 -3.71 -3.87
C LEU A 120 9.93 -3.08 -2.87
N GLN A 121 8.74 -2.64 -3.33
CA GLN A 121 7.69 -2.08 -2.49
C GLN A 121 7.27 -3.06 -1.39
N LEU A 122 6.99 -4.31 -1.77
CA LEU A 122 6.65 -5.38 -0.83
C LEU A 122 7.78 -5.68 0.16
N GLY A 123 9.04 -5.63 -0.27
CA GLY A 123 10.19 -5.78 0.62
C GLY A 123 10.21 -4.73 1.74
N ASN A 124 9.98 -3.46 1.38
CA ASN A 124 9.88 -2.36 2.34
C ASN A 124 8.65 -2.50 3.25
N LEU A 125 7.50 -2.85 2.69
CA LEU A 125 6.27 -3.01 3.45
C LEU A 125 6.34 -4.16 4.45
N ARG A 126 6.94 -5.30 4.07
CA ARG A 126 7.21 -6.42 5.00
C ARG A 126 8.10 -6.03 6.16
N MET A 127 9.08 -5.14 5.96
CA MET A 127 9.88 -4.62 7.06
C MET A 127 9.03 -3.82 8.04
N ILE A 128 8.12 -2.97 7.54
CA ILE A 128 7.19 -2.19 8.36
C ILE A 128 6.24 -3.11 9.13
N LEU A 129 5.61 -4.06 8.44
CA LEU A 129 4.69 -5.03 9.05
C LEU A 129 5.37 -5.85 10.15
N ARG A 130 6.60 -6.33 9.92
CA ARG A 130 7.38 -7.01 10.97
C ARG A 130 7.68 -6.13 12.18
N GLN A 131 7.97 -4.84 11.97
CA GLN A 131 8.19 -3.90 13.08
C GLN A 131 6.90 -3.55 13.82
N LEU A 132 5.75 -3.64 13.16
CA LEU A 132 4.44 -3.56 13.78
C LEU A 132 4.00 -4.90 14.39
N GLU A 133 4.82 -5.96 14.29
CA GLU A 133 4.45 -7.32 14.68
C GLU A 133 3.12 -7.77 14.04
N HIS A 134 2.96 -7.49 12.74
CA HIS A 134 1.88 -8.02 11.91
C HIS A 134 2.45 -8.92 10.81
N ALA A 135 1.70 -9.95 10.49
CA ALA A 135 1.97 -10.86 9.38
C ALA A 135 0.65 -11.14 8.66
N PRO A 136 0.07 -10.17 7.91
CA PRO A 136 -1.17 -10.42 7.19
C PRO A 136 -0.96 -11.50 6.12
N ALA A 137 -1.97 -12.34 5.88
CA ALA A 137 -1.93 -13.34 4.81
C ALA A 137 -2.12 -12.70 3.42
N GLN A 138 -2.69 -11.50 3.37
CA GLN A 138 -2.97 -10.78 2.14
C GLN A 138 -2.69 -9.29 2.30
N LEU A 139 -2.13 -8.71 1.24
CA LEU A 139 -2.05 -7.27 1.03
C LEU A 139 -2.86 -6.89 -0.19
N VAL A 140 -3.51 -5.72 -0.13
CA VAL A 140 -4.21 -5.12 -1.27
C VAL A 140 -3.60 -3.76 -1.54
N GLU A 141 -3.07 -3.60 -2.75
CA GLU A 141 -2.68 -2.30 -3.28
C GLU A 141 -3.84 -1.70 -4.08
N VAL A 142 -4.15 -0.44 -3.85
CA VAL A 142 -5.19 0.30 -4.58
C VAL A 142 -4.61 1.62 -5.06
N GLN A 143 -4.78 1.92 -6.36
CA GLN A 143 -4.42 3.21 -6.92
C GLN A 143 -5.65 3.97 -7.43
N GLY A 144 -5.79 5.21 -6.98
CA GLY A 144 -6.89 6.09 -7.34
C GLY A 144 -6.63 6.93 -8.59
N PRO A 145 -7.65 7.61 -9.13
CA PRO A 145 -7.51 8.43 -10.32
C PRO A 145 -6.75 9.74 -10.09
N GLY A 146 -6.66 10.21 -8.85
CA GLY A 146 -5.92 11.40 -8.43
C GLY A 146 -4.44 11.13 -8.11
N GLY A 147 -3.96 9.89 -8.30
CA GLY A 147 -2.62 9.47 -7.95
C GLY A 147 -2.48 9.03 -6.49
N GLU A 148 -3.59 8.69 -5.84
CA GLU A 148 -3.61 7.99 -4.57
C GLU A 148 -2.94 6.62 -4.74
N LEU A 149 -2.12 6.23 -3.78
CA LEU A 149 -1.55 4.89 -3.65
C LEU A 149 -1.80 4.43 -2.22
N VAL A 150 -2.50 3.32 -2.08
CA VAL A 150 -2.90 2.76 -0.80
C VAL A 150 -2.44 1.32 -0.69
N TRP A 151 -1.77 1.01 0.41
CA TRP A 151 -1.47 -0.35 0.82
C TRP A 151 -2.37 -0.74 1.99
N SER A 152 -3.14 -1.81 1.85
CA SER A 152 -4.11 -2.22 2.85
C SER A 152 -4.01 -3.68 3.27
N TRP A 153 -4.31 -3.95 4.53
CA TRP A 153 -4.46 -5.30 5.09
C TRP A 153 -5.53 -5.33 6.17
N ALA A 154 -6.07 -6.52 6.42
CA ALA A 154 -6.94 -6.79 7.55
C ALA A 154 -6.12 -7.02 8.83
N ILE A 155 -6.63 -6.55 9.97
CA ILE A 155 -6.08 -6.80 11.30
C ILE A 155 -7.06 -7.60 12.15
N ASP A 156 -6.53 -8.42 13.04
CA ASP A 156 -7.29 -9.25 14.00
C ASP A 156 -7.48 -8.56 15.36
N CYS A 157 -6.66 -7.55 15.64
CA CYS A 157 -6.63 -6.84 16.90
C CYS A 157 -7.36 -5.50 16.88
N GLY A 158 -7.72 -5.01 18.07
CA GLY A 158 -8.33 -3.70 18.23
C GLY A 158 -7.37 -2.55 17.86
N PRO A 159 -7.89 -1.39 17.43
CA PRO A 159 -7.08 -0.23 17.06
C PRO A 159 -6.20 0.30 18.20
N GLU A 160 -6.52 -0.02 19.46
CA GLU A 160 -5.73 0.33 20.64
C GLU A 160 -4.35 -0.33 20.63
N ILE A 161 -4.27 -1.61 20.25
CA ILE A 161 -3.01 -2.36 20.23
C ILE A 161 -2.12 -1.82 19.10
N LEU A 162 -2.69 -1.63 17.92
CA LEU A 162 -2.00 -1.00 16.80
C LEU A 162 -1.52 0.42 17.16
N SER A 163 -2.37 1.21 17.83
CA SER A 163 -1.99 2.55 18.29
C SER A 163 -0.82 2.53 19.25
N ALA A 164 -0.79 1.60 20.20
CA ALA A 164 0.31 1.47 21.16
C ALA A 164 1.63 1.12 20.45
N ARG A 165 1.59 0.21 19.47
CA ARG A 165 2.77 -0.18 18.67
C ARG A 165 3.28 0.95 17.80
N LEU A 166 2.38 1.65 17.10
CA LEU A 166 2.71 2.83 16.29
C LEU A 166 3.35 3.93 17.14
N LEU A 167 2.81 4.19 18.33
CA LEU A 167 3.34 5.19 19.26
C LEU A 167 4.72 4.77 19.81
N ALA A 168 4.86 3.52 20.26
CA ALA A 168 6.11 3.02 20.82
C ALA A 168 7.26 3.01 19.80
N ARG A 169 6.96 2.68 18.54
CA ARG A 169 7.98 2.49 17.50
C ARG A 169 8.33 3.77 16.74
N TRP A 170 7.32 4.56 16.37
CA TRP A 170 7.47 5.73 15.51
C TRP A 170 6.93 7.04 16.11
N GLN A 171 6.43 7.01 17.35
CA GLN A 171 5.79 8.15 18.01
C GLN A 171 4.54 8.65 17.26
N LEU A 172 3.88 7.75 16.52
CA LEU A 172 2.65 8.04 15.80
C LEU A 172 1.44 7.84 16.69
N SER A 173 0.57 8.84 16.74
CA SER A 173 -0.65 8.79 17.53
C SER A 173 -1.86 8.75 16.60
N LEU A 174 -2.65 7.68 16.70
CA LEU A 174 -3.92 7.54 16.01
C LEU A 174 -4.95 8.47 16.67
N ARG A 175 -5.52 9.37 15.87
CA ARG A 175 -6.57 10.31 16.31
C ARG A 175 -7.88 9.91 15.69
N VAL A 176 -8.96 9.99 16.46
CA VAL A 176 -10.31 9.80 15.94
C VAL A 176 -10.58 10.88 14.90
N ASP A 177 -11.08 10.45 13.74
CA ASP A 177 -11.61 11.37 12.74
C ASP A 177 -13.08 11.67 13.08
N LEU A 178 -13.43 12.95 13.16
CA LEU A 178 -14.78 13.38 13.55
C LEU A 178 -15.74 13.44 12.36
N GLU A 179 -15.20 13.46 11.13
CA GLU A 179 -16.00 13.49 9.90
C GLU A 179 -16.41 12.07 9.49
N HIS A 180 -15.59 11.06 9.81
CA HIS A 180 -15.80 9.65 9.48
C HIS A 180 -15.86 8.78 10.76
N PRO A 181 -17.05 8.56 11.35
CA PRO A 181 -17.20 7.80 12.59
C PRO A 181 -16.57 6.40 12.51
N GLY A 182 -15.73 6.07 13.50
CA GLY A 182 -15.05 4.78 13.56
C GLY A 182 -13.69 4.75 12.85
N VAL A 183 -13.32 5.80 12.12
CA VAL A 183 -12.00 5.94 11.50
C VAL A 183 -11.02 6.61 12.46
N ARG A 184 -9.78 6.14 12.44
CA ARG A 184 -8.65 6.79 13.10
C ARG A 184 -7.53 7.08 12.10
N LEU A 185 -6.94 8.27 12.20
CA LEU A 185 -5.85 8.73 11.34
C LEU A 185 -4.60 9.05 12.18
N ALA A 186 -3.45 8.54 11.78
CA ALA A 186 -2.14 9.01 12.22
C ALA A 186 -1.41 9.61 11.04
N LEU A 187 -0.89 10.83 11.22
CA LEU A 187 -0.07 11.50 10.22
C LEU A 187 1.39 11.09 10.40
N GLY A 188 2.00 10.63 9.33
CA GLY A 188 3.40 10.23 9.29
C GLY A 188 4.38 11.38 9.44
N ASP A 189 5.65 11.03 9.45
CA ASP A 189 6.78 11.94 9.47
C ASP A 189 7.81 11.43 8.44
N PRO A 190 8.18 12.21 7.41
CA PRO A 190 9.11 11.76 6.37
C PRO A 190 10.44 11.21 6.89
N GLU A 191 10.90 11.65 8.06
CA GLU A 191 12.19 11.23 8.65
C GLU A 191 12.07 9.96 9.49
N ARG A 192 10.88 9.66 10.03
CA ARG A 192 10.67 8.56 10.98
C ARG A 192 9.78 7.46 10.42
N PHE A 193 8.68 7.83 9.78
CA PHE A 193 7.71 6.92 9.18
C PHE A 193 7.01 7.61 8.01
N PRO A 194 7.39 7.31 6.75
CA PRO A 194 7.01 8.11 5.58
C PRO A 194 5.59 7.83 5.06
N PHE A 195 4.69 7.35 5.92
CA PHE A 195 3.32 7.00 5.58
C PHE A 195 2.34 7.61 6.58
N ASP A 196 1.20 8.08 6.08
CA ASP A 196 0.02 8.27 6.93
C ASP A 196 -0.68 6.92 7.11
N VAL A 197 -1.25 6.70 8.30
CA VAL A 197 -1.95 5.45 8.66
C VAL A 197 -3.42 5.75 8.89
N ILE A 198 -4.29 5.04 8.19
CA ILE A 198 -5.74 5.08 8.36
C ILE A 198 -6.17 3.73 8.93
N VAL A 199 -6.97 3.74 9.98
CA VAL A 199 -7.53 2.54 10.60
C VAL A 199 -9.06 2.66 10.58
N PHE A 200 -9.72 1.71 9.94
CA PHE A 200 -11.16 1.64 9.81
C PHE A 200 -11.77 0.74 10.90
N ALA A 201 -13.06 0.91 11.16
CA ALA A 201 -13.78 0.20 12.22
C ALA A 201 -13.97 -1.30 11.94
N ASP A 202 -13.97 -1.68 10.66
CA ASP A 202 -14.07 -3.05 10.14
C ASP A 202 -12.75 -3.84 10.22
N ARG A 203 -11.77 -3.31 10.95
CA ARG A 203 -10.44 -3.91 11.13
C ARG A 203 -9.60 -3.90 9.85
N GLN A 204 -9.79 -2.92 8.99
CA GLN A 204 -8.88 -2.60 7.91
C GLN A 204 -7.85 -1.55 8.34
N VAL A 205 -6.61 -1.72 7.92
CA VAL A 205 -5.58 -0.68 7.97
C VAL A 205 -5.20 -0.30 6.54
N ALA A 206 -5.01 0.98 6.30
CA ALA A 206 -4.51 1.54 5.06
C ALA A 206 -3.30 2.44 5.31
N LEU A 207 -2.27 2.29 4.49
CA LEU A 207 -1.10 3.15 4.43
C LEU A 207 -1.12 3.94 3.13
N THR A 208 -0.86 5.23 3.23
CA THR A 208 -0.67 6.13 2.08
C THR A 208 0.55 7.00 2.31
N MET A 209 1.03 7.68 1.28
CA MET A 209 2.17 8.60 1.42
C MET A 209 1.89 9.68 2.46
N VAL A 210 2.92 10.07 3.21
CA VAL A 210 2.84 11.16 4.18
C VAL A 210 2.25 12.44 3.58
N GLY A 211 1.29 13.05 4.27
CA GLY A 211 0.57 14.24 3.83
C GLY A 211 -0.62 13.97 2.90
N ARG A 212 -0.91 12.70 2.57
CA ARG A 212 -2.06 12.29 1.73
C ARG A 212 -3.21 11.66 2.51
N GLY A 213 -3.04 11.39 3.81
CA GLY A 213 -3.99 10.67 4.65
C GLY A 213 -5.43 11.17 4.54
N ARG A 214 -5.64 12.49 4.60
CA ARG A 214 -6.99 13.08 4.49
C ARG A 214 -7.62 12.95 3.10
N SER A 215 -6.85 13.22 2.05
CA SER A 215 -7.36 13.07 0.67
C SER A 215 -7.63 11.61 0.34
N THR A 216 -6.75 10.71 0.78
CA THR A 216 -6.94 9.27 0.64
C THR A 216 -8.16 8.79 1.43
N LEU A 217 -8.36 9.24 2.67
CA LEU A 217 -9.54 8.89 3.46
C LEU A 217 -10.84 9.35 2.78
N ALA A 218 -10.89 10.60 2.31
CA ALA A 218 -12.06 11.11 1.60
C ALA A 218 -12.35 10.29 0.33
N TRP A 219 -11.32 9.89 -0.41
CA TRP A 219 -11.49 9.02 -1.58
C TRP A 219 -11.98 7.62 -1.21
N LEU A 220 -11.33 6.94 -0.26
CA LEU A 220 -11.73 5.61 0.21
C LEU A 220 -13.15 5.59 0.81
N SER A 221 -13.60 6.70 1.38
CA SER A 221 -14.94 6.84 1.97
C SER A 221 -16.02 7.25 0.94
N GLY A 222 -15.63 7.54 -0.31
CA GLY A 222 -16.54 7.99 -1.37
C GLY A 222 -16.92 9.49 -1.32
N ASP A 223 -16.35 10.26 -0.39
CA ASP A 223 -16.56 11.71 -0.26
C ASP A 223 -15.70 12.52 -1.26
N GLY A 224 -14.62 11.92 -1.76
CA GLY A 224 -13.70 12.48 -2.74
C GLY A 224 -14.24 12.37 -4.16
N ALA A 225 -15.15 13.27 -4.55
CA ALA A 225 -15.44 13.64 -5.94
C ALA A 225 -15.45 12.51 -6.99
N GLY A 226 -16.59 11.83 -7.09
CA GLY A 226 -16.98 11.13 -8.31
C GLY A 226 -17.31 9.67 -8.07
N SER A 227 -18.55 9.41 -7.65
CA SER A 227 -19.33 8.41 -8.37
C SER A 227 -19.21 8.81 -9.85
N SER A 228 -18.24 8.21 -10.54
CA SER A 228 -18.14 8.27 -11.98
C SER A 228 -19.32 7.44 -12.44
N ASN A 229 -20.46 8.14 -12.49
CA ASN A 229 -21.68 7.74 -13.13
C ASN A 229 -21.29 6.93 -14.37
N PRO A 230 -21.62 5.63 -14.45
CA PRO A 230 -21.20 4.80 -15.57
C PRO A 230 -21.63 5.52 -16.84
N ALA A 231 -20.65 5.97 -17.62
CA ALA A 231 -20.91 6.59 -18.89
C ALA A 231 -21.53 5.50 -19.77
N GLN A 232 -22.87 5.51 -19.86
CA GLN A 232 -23.72 4.84 -20.85
C GLN A 232 -23.00 3.70 -21.63
N GLY A 233 -22.81 2.58 -20.95
CA GLY A 233 -22.24 1.30 -21.39
C GLY A 233 -22.54 0.29 -20.28
N GLU A 234 -22.52 -1.02 -20.52
CA GLU A 234 -22.85 -1.99 -19.47
C GLU A 234 -22.01 -1.72 -18.20
N ALA A 235 -22.65 -1.73 -17.04
CA ALA A 235 -21.99 -1.41 -15.78
C ALA A 235 -20.93 -2.47 -15.51
N LEU A 236 -19.65 -2.12 -15.74
CA LEU A 236 -18.53 -2.99 -15.40
C LEU A 236 -18.53 -3.28 -13.89
N ASP A 237 -18.47 -4.56 -13.53
CA ASP A 237 -18.41 -5.00 -12.12
C ASP A 237 -17.34 -4.22 -11.36
N PRO A 238 -17.65 -3.65 -10.16
CA PRO A 238 -16.70 -2.91 -9.35
C PRO A 238 -15.32 -3.58 -9.26
N PRO A 239 -14.21 -2.81 -9.18
CA PRO A 239 -12.86 -3.36 -9.24
C PRO A 239 -12.60 -4.46 -8.20
N GLY A 240 -13.11 -4.30 -6.97
CA GLY A 240 -13.03 -5.29 -5.91
C GLY A 240 -13.76 -6.59 -6.28
N VAL A 241 -15.00 -6.50 -6.77
CA VAL A 241 -15.82 -7.65 -7.20
C VAL A 241 -15.16 -8.37 -8.39
N ALA A 242 -14.66 -7.63 -9.37
CA ALA A 242 -13.94 -8.20 -10.51
C ALA A 242 -12.67 -8.93 -10.08
N LEU A 243 -11.96 -8.42 -9.07
CA LEU A 243 -10.75 -9.02 -8.52
C LEU A 243 -11.05 -10.32 -7.75
N GLU A 244 -12.16 -10.36 -7.01
CA GLU A 244 -12.62 -11.56 -6.30
C GLU A 244 -13.04 -12.69 -7.24
N ALA A 245 -13.62 -12.35 -8.40
CA ALA A 245 -14.01 -13.32 -9.42
C ALA A 245 -12.80 -14.03 -10.05
N LEU A 246 -11.58 -13.49 -9.91
CA LEU A 246 -10.36 -14.13 -10.39
C LEU A 246 -9.97 -15.30 -9.48
N ALA A 247 -9.69 -16.45 -10.10
CA ALA A 247 -9.19 -17.63 -9.41
C ALA A 247 -7.91 -17.31 -8.60
N ASP A 248 -7.79 -17.94 -7.42
CA ASP A 248 -6.67 -17.73 -6.51
C ASP A 248 -5.30 -17.86 -7.21
N ALA A 249 -4.41 -16.93 -6.84
CA ALA A 249 -3.01 -16.88 -7.26
C ALA A 249 -2.22 -15.98 -6.29
N PRO A 250 -0.88 -16.14 -6.20
CA PRO A 250 -0.02 -15.26 -5.42
C PRO A 250 -0.21 -13.76 -5.70
N VAL A 251 -0.45 -13.38 -6.96
CA VAL A 251 -0.77 -12.00 -7.34
C VAL A 251 -1.95 -12.00 -8.30
N ARG A 252 -2.96 -11.18 -8.01
CA ARG A 252 -4.12 -10.93 -8.86
C ARG A 252 -4.32 -9.43 -8.99
N SER A 253 -4.66 -8.95 -10.18
CA SER A 253 -4.92 -7.52 -10.38
C SER A 253 -6.08 -7.24 -11.32
N VAL A 254 -6.75 -6.12 -11.06
CA VAL A 254 -7.68 -5.47 -11.99
C VAL A 254 -7.13 -4.09 -12.31
N LEU A 255 -7.07 -3.79 -13.61
CA LEU A 255 -6.58 -2.54 -14.16
C LEU A 255 -7.72 -1.86 -14.88
N ARG A 256 -7.93 -0.56 -14.64
CA ARG A 256 -8.96 0.26 -15.29
C ARG A 256 -8.38 1.57 -15.83
N GLY A 257 -8.89 1.99 -16.98
CA GLY A 257 -8.56 3.29 -17.58
C GLY A 257 -8.22 3.22 -19.06
N GLU A 258 -7.91 4.37 -19.65
CA GLU A 258 -7.49 4.45 -21.06
C GLU A 258 -6.01 4.09 -21.21
N TRP A 259 -5.74 3.19 -22.15
CA TRP A 259 -4.41 2.68 -22.46
C TRP A 259 -3.82 3.57 -23.56
N LEU A 260 -2.76 4.31 -23.25
CA LEU A 260 -1.92 4.89 -24.30
C LEU A 260 -1.18 3.75 -24.98
N LEU A 261 -1.83 3.10 -25.94
CA LEU A 261 -1.26 1.97 -26.67
C LEU A 261 0.07 2.38 -27.32
N ALA A 262 1.16 1.83 -26.80
CA ALA A 262 2.44 1.82 -27.49
C ALA A 262 2.39 0.77 -28.60
N GLY A 263 1.71 1.10 -29.71
CA GLY A 263 1.85 0.39 -30.99
C GLY A 263 1.34 -1.06 -31.03
N VAL A 264 0.40 -1.28 -31.96
CA VAL A 264 0.06 -2.58 -32.59
C VAL A 264 -0.95 -3.45 -31.82
N ALA A 265 -1.97 -3.89 -32.58
CA ALA A 265 -3.00 -4.88 -32.27
C ALA A 265 -4.21 -4.47 -31.42
N GLN A 266 -4.74 -3.25 -31.61
CA GLN A 266 -6.18 -2.98 -31.39
C GLN A 266 -7.06 -3.51 -32.55
N SER A 267 -6.68 -4.65 -33.16
CA SER A 267 -7.35 -5.18 -34.34
C SER A 267 -7.33 -6.70 -34.33
N ALA A 268 -8.16 -7.31 -33.47
CA ALA A 268 -8.87 -8.58 -33.73
C ALA A 268 -9.63 -9.10 -32.49
N ALA A 269 -10.46 -8.29 -31.83
CA ALA A 269 -11.57 -8.78 -31.01
C ALA A 269 -12.51 -7.60 -30.72
N GLY A 270 -13.69 -7.60 -31.34
CA GLY A 270 -14.64 -6.50 -31.33
C GLY A 270 -15.41 -6.38 -30.02
N ASP A 271 -14.74 -5.92 -28.96
CA ASP A 271 -15.42 -5.53 -27.73
C ASP A 271 -14.79 -4.24 -27.15
N PRO A 272 -15.41 -3.07 -27.38
CA PRO A 272 -14.91 -1.80 -26.86
C PRO A 272 -14.91 -1.74 -25.33
N GLU A 273 -15.69 -2.57 -24.63
CA GLU A 273 -15.74 -2.58 -23.16
C GLU A 273 -14.48 -3.21 -22.54
N ARG A 274 -13.91 -4.24 -23.17
CA ARG A 274 -12.60 -4.83 -22.77
C ARG A 274 -11.42 -3.89 -23.00
N ALA A 275 -11.62 -2.82 -23.77
CA ALA A 275 -10.59 -1.80 -23.94
C ALA A 275 -10.42 -0.92 -22.69
N HIS A 276 -11.26 -1.06 -21.65
CA HIS A 276 -11.24 -0.19 -20.48
C HIS A 276 -10.86 -0.90 -19.17
N ALA A 277 -10.92 -2.23 -19.11
CA ALA A 277 -10.48 -3.01 -17.96
C ALA A 277 -9.69 -4.25 -18.37
N ARG A 278 -8.59 -4.54 -17.67
CA ARG A 278 -7.80 -5.77 -17.85
C ARG A 278 -7.66 -6.49 -16.53
N THR A 279 -7.62 -7.81 -16.59
CA THR A 279 -7.36 -8.66 -15.43
C THR A 279 -6.02 -9.36 -15.59
N LEU A 280 -5.28 -9.46 -14.49
CA LEU A 280 -4.01 -10.16 -14.45
C LEU A 280 -4.03 -11.17 -13.31
N ARG A 281 -3.46 -12.34 -13.57
CA ARG A 281 -3.31 -13.39 -12.57
C ARG A 281 -1.94 -14.05 -12.75
N ALA A 282 -1.05 -13.85 -11.79
CA ALA A 282 0.30 -14.38 -11.83
C ALA A 282 0.45 -15.50 -10.80
N THR A 283 0.77 -16.70 -11.29
CA THR A 283 1.19 -17.85 -10.49
C THR A 283 2.71 -17.97 -10.49
N ALA A 284 3.24 -19.02 -9.85
CA ALA A 284 4.68 -19.28 -9.88
C ALA A 284 5.24 -19.57 -11.29
N THR A 285 4.40 -20.01 -12.23
CA THR A 285 4.85 -20.50 -13.55
C THR A 285 4.07 -19.92 -14.72
N THR A 286 2.93 -19.30 -14.47
CA THR A 286 2.06 -18.74 -15.52
C THR A 286 1.63 -17.33 -15.18
N LEU A 287 1.57 -16.48 -16.20
CA LEU A 287 0.84 -15.23 -16.16
C LEU A 287 -0.39 -15.39 -17.04
N GLU A 288 -1.55 -15.04 -16.53
CA GLU A 288 -2.80 -14.96 -17.30
C GLU A 288 -3.22 -13.50 -17.41
N VAL A 289 -3.70 -13.14 -18.60
CA VAL A 289 -4.16 -11.81 -18.96
C VAL A 289 -5.54 -11.98 -19.56
N ASP A 290 -6.56 -11.41 -18.93
CA ASP A 290 -7.97 -11.55 -19.35
C ASP A 290 -8.39 -13.03 -19.47
N GLY A 291 -7.94 -13.83 -18.50
CA GLY A 291 -8.20 -15.28 -18.44
C GLY A 291 -7.44 -16.12 -19.46
N LYS A 292 -6.50 -15.55 -20.22
CA LYS A 292 -5.69 -16.28 -21.21
C LYS A 292 -4.22 -16.34 -20.78
N PRO A 293 -3.55 -17.49 -20.88
CA PRO A 293 -2.12 -17.57 -20.64
C PRO A 293 -1.36 -16.60 -21.55
N TRP A 294 -0.51 -15.78 -20.94
CA TRP A 294 0.46 -14.96 -21.63
C TRP A 294 1.70 -15.79 -21.92
N ALA A 295 1.99 -15.98 -23.20
CA ALA A 295 3.23 -16.58 -23.64
C ALA A 295 4.23 -15.43 -23.85
N SER A 296 5.32 -15.43 -23.09
CA SER A 296 6.48 -14.58 -23.40
C SER A 296 6.91 -14.91 -24.83
N PRO A 297 7.11 -13.91 -25.70
CA PRO A 297 7.70 -14.12 -27.02
C PRO A 297 9.15 -14.66 -26.92
#